data_AF-A0A7J7MWD4-F1
#
_entry.id   AF-A0A7J7MWD4-F1
#
_cell.length_a   1.000
_cell.length_b   1.000
_cell.length_c   1.000
_cell.angle_alpha   90.00
_cell.angle_beta   90.00
_cell.angle_gamma   90.00
#
_symmetry.space_group_name_H-M   'P 1'
#
loop_
_entity.id
_entity.type
_entity.pdbx_description
1 polymer ?
#
loop_
_entity_poly.entity_id
_entity_poly.type
_entity_poly.pdbx_seq_one_letter_code
_entity_poly.pdbx_strand_id
1 'polypeptide(L)'
;MADLHRSIPSMVDGLKPRQMKILFCSFKQNFTKEAKVAQFSGYVSGHSVYHHREQNLAGTIIGMAQDFVGSNNINLFQPNGQFGNRHQGGKDHASAR
;
A
#
# COMPACT_ATOMS: atom_id res chain seq x y z
N MET A 1 11.05 -20.09 6.93
CA MET A 1 10.27 -19.34 7.94
C MET A 1 10.02 -17.88 7.57
N ALA A 2 11.05 -17.10 7.21
CA ALA A 2 10.89 -15.68 6.84
C ALA A 2 9.88 -15.44 5.69
N ASP A 3 9.79 -16.36 4.73
CA ASP A 3 8.84 -16.28 3.61
C ASP A 3 7.38 -16.36 4.02
N LEU A 4 7.05 -17.26 4.95
CA LEU A 4 5.69 -17.40 5.46
C LEU A 4 5.27 -16.14 6.19
N HIS A 5 6.16 -15.63 7.05
CA HIS A 5 5.89 -14.42 7.85
C HIS A 5 5.64 -13.18 6.98
N ARG A 6 6.35 -13.02 5.86
CA ARG A 6 6.12 -11.87 4.95
C ARG A 6 4.94 -12.06 4.00
N SER A 7 4.45 -13.29 3.81
CA SER A 7 3.48 -13.63 2.77
C SER A 7 2.08 -13.91 3.30
N ILE A 8 1.95 -14.42 4.52
CA ILE A 8 0.67 -14.75 5.16
C ILE A 8 0.26 -13.58 6.06
N PRO A 9 -0.99 -13.08 5.93
CA PRO A 9 -1.49 -12.01 6.79
C PRO A 9 -1.74 -12.49 8.22
N SER A 10 -1.72 -11.55 9.17
CA SER A 10 -2.14 -11.83 10.55
C SER A 10 -3.67 -11.95 10.62
N MET A 11 -4.16 -12.80 11.53
CA MET A 11 -5.60 -12.95 11.78
C MET A 11 -6.22 -11.71 12.46
N VAL A 12 -5.42 -10.96 13.22
CA VAL A 12 -5.91 -9.83 14.04
C VAL A 12 -6.32 -8.64 13.18
N ASP A 13 -5.53 -8.31 12.17
CA ASP A 13 -5.73 -7.13 11.32
C ASP A 13 -5.95 -7.47 9.83
N GLY A 14 -5.72 -8.72 9.43
CA GLY A 14 -5.80 -9.15 8.03
C GLY A 14 -4.63 -8.65 7.17
N LEU A 15 -3.58 -8.09 7.76
CA LEU A 15 -2.49 -7.42 7.04
C LEU A 15 -1.20 -8.25 7.06
N LYS A 16 -0.44 -8.18 5.97
CA LYS A 16 0.95 -8.64 5.93
C LYS A 16 1.86 -7.60 6.59
N PRO A 17 3.04 -7.97 7.11
CA PRO A 17 3.93 -7.03 7.79
C PRO A 17 4.26 -5.77 6.99
N ARG A 18 4.36 -5.87 5.65
CA ARG A 18 4.59 -4.71 4.78
C ARG A 18 3.41 -3.72 4.77
N GLN A 19 2.17 -4.23 4.79
CA GLN A 19 0.95 -3.42 4.82
C GLN A 19 0.78 -2.76 6.18
N MET A 20 1.10 -3.48 7.27
CA MET A 20 1.14 -2.92 8.62
C MET A 20 2.12 -1.74 8.72
N LYS A 21 3.33 -1.88 8.16
CA LYS A 21 4.33 -0.79 8.14
C LYS A 21 3.83 0.45 7.39
N ILE A 22 3.18 0.24 6.25
CA ILE A 22 2.55 1.33 5.47
C ILE A 22 1.48 2.03 6.32
N LEU A 23 0.57 1.26 6.92
CA LEU A 23 -0.52 1.81 7.72
C LEU A 23 -0.01 2.55 8.96
N PHE A 24 0.98 1.99 9.65
CA PHE A 24 1.65 2.64 10.78
C PHE A 24 2.26 4.00 10.39
N CYS A 25 2.99 4.06 9.28
CA CYS A 25 3.55 5.31 8.78
C CYS A 25 2.47 6.31 8.37
N SER A 26 1.33 5.87 7.84
CA SER A 26 0.19 6.74 7.54
C SER A 26 -0.38 7.40 8.78
N PHE A 27 -0.60 6.62 9.85
CA PHE A 27 -1.07 7.16 11.12
C PHE A 27 -0.04 8.10 11.75
N LYS A 28 1.26 7.77 11.65
CA LYS A 28 2.34 8.61 12.17
C LYS A 28 2.49 9.94 11.42
N GLN A 29 2.36 9.93 10.10
CA GLN A 29 2.47 11.15 9.28
C GLN A 29 1.22 12.02 9.38
N ASN A 30 0.07 11.44 9.77
CA ASN A 30 -1.22 12.11 9.95
C ASN A 30 -1.62 12.95 8.74
N PHE A 31 -1.91 12.29 7.62
CA PHE A 31 -2.27 12.95 6.37
C PHE A 31 -3.54 13.79 6.50
N THR A 32 -3.39 15.10 6.37
CA THR A 32 -4.51 16.07 6.22
C THR A 32 -4.73 16.49 4.77
N LYS A 33 -3.75 16.23 3.91
CA LYS A 33 -3.77 16.49 2.46
C LYS A 33 -3.31 15.23 1.74
N GLU A 34 -3.69 15.13 0.47
CA GLU A 34 -3.19 14.06 -0.39
C GLU A 34 -1.67 14.14 -0.56
N ALA A 35 -1.04 12.97 -0.68
CA ALA A 35 0.38 12.83 -0.89
C ALA A 35 0.63 11.89 -2.05
N LYS A 36 1.69 12.16 -2.83
CA LYS A 36 2.06 11.30 -3.95
C LYS A 36 2.51 9.93 -3.43
N VAL A 37 2.11 8.87 -4.12
CA VAL A 37 2.45 7.48 -3.73
C VAL A 37 3.97 7.27 -3.63
N ALA A 38 4.75 7.84 -4.57
CA ALA A 38 6.22 7.78 -4.53
C ALA A 38 6.81 8.47 -3.29
N GLN A 39 6.28 9.64 -2.91
CA GLN A 39 6.75 10.37 -1.72
C GLN A 39 6.42 9.59 -0.44
N PHE A 40 5.21 9.05 -0.35
CA PHE A 40 4.82 8.23 0.80
C PHE A 40 5.63 6.92 0.86
N SER A 41 5.91 6.28 -0.27
CA SER A 41 6.76 5.09 -0.33
C SER A 41 8.16 5.37 0.24
N GLY A 42 8.76 6.51 -0.13
CA GLY A 42 10.04 6.95 0.42
C GLY A 42 9.98 7.25 1.93
N TYR A 43 8.87 7.86 2.39
CA TYR A 43 8.65 8.09 3.82
C TYR A 43 8.59 6.76 4.61
N VAL A 44 7.81 5.78 4.12
CA VAL A 44 7.69 4.45 4.74
C VAL A 44 9.05 3.75 4.79
N SER A 45 9.82 3.82 3.70
CA SER A 45 11.17 3.26 3.60
C SER A 45 12.08 3.77 4.73
N GLY A 46 12.12 5.09 4.95
CA GLY A 46 12.94 5.72 5.98
C GLY A 46 12.44 5.53 7.42
N HIS A 47 11.13 5.39 7.65
CA HIS A 47 10.55 5.46 9.00
C HIS A 47 10.06 4.12 9.57
N SER A 48 10.01 3.05 8.76
CA SER A 48 9.53 1.72 9.20
C SER A 48 10.63 0.65 9.20
N VAL A 49 11.90 1.06 9.07
CA VAL A 49 13.06 0.16 9.02
C VAL A 49 12.80 -0.93 7.94
N TYR A 50 12.42 -0.49 6.74
CA TYR A 50 12.10 -1.39 5.63
C TYR A 50 13.36 -1.66 4.82
N HIS A 51 13.98 -2.83 5.04
CA HIS A 51 15.26 -3.20 4.43
C HIS A 51 15.15 -3.80 3.02
N HIS A 52 14.02 -3.62 2.33
CA HIS A 52 13.82 -4.15 0.97
C HIS A 52 13.57 -3.03 -0.04
N ARG A 53 13.62 -3.35 -1.34
CA ARG A 53 13.48 -2.38 -2.43
C ARG A 53 12.15 -1.61 -2.35
N GLU A 54 12.23 -0.28 -2.44
CA GLU A 54 11.10 0.66 -2.34
C GLU A 54 10.01 0.42 -3.38
N GLN A 55 10.37 -0.12 -4.55
CA GLN A 55 9.44 -0.41 -5.63
C GLN A 55 8.30 -1.36 -5.19
N ASN A 56 8.57 -2.23 -4.21
CA ASN A 56 7.57 -3.12 -3.65
C ASN A 56 6.56 -2.39 -2.73
N LEU A 57 6.93 -1.24 -2.16
CA LEU A 57 6.04 -0.44 -1.31
C LEU A 57 5.01 0.31 -2.13
N ALA A 58 5.42 0.96 -3.23
CA ALA A 58 4.51 1.70 -4.10
C ALA A 58 3.37 0.82 -4.63
N GLY A 59 3.70 -0.37 -5.16
CA GLY A 59 2.68 -1.32 -5.62
C GLY A 59 1.78 -1.84 -4.49
N THR A 60 2.29 -1.91 -3.25
CA THR A 60 1.47 -2.28 -2.09
C THR A 60 0.50 -1.17 -1.70
N ILE A 61 0.96 0.08 -1.68
CA ILE A 61 0.11 1.25 -1.40
C ILE A 61 -1.00 1.34 -2.45
N ILE A 62 -0.67 1.17 -3.73
CA ILE A 62 -1.66 1.16 -4.82
C ILE A 62 -2.71 0.07 -4.57
N GLY A 63 -2.28 -1.16 -4.30
CA GLY A 63 -3.20 -2.27 -4.02
C GLY A 63 -4.08 -2.06 -2.78
N MET A 64 -3.59 -1.37 -1.75
CA MET A 64 -4.37 -1.03 -0.55
C MET A 64 -5.40 0.09 -0.80
N ALA A 65 -5.22 0.90 -1.84
CA ALA A 65 -6.11 2.00 -2.21
C ALA A 65 -7.17 1.61 -3.26
N GLN A 66 -6.91 0.57 -4.06
CA GLN A 66 -7.81 0.11 -5.13
C GLN A 66 -9.23 -0.19 -4.66
N ASP A 67 -10.23 0.32 -5.39
CA ASP A 67 -11.65 0.30 -5.05
C ASP A 67 -12.57 -0.29 -6.15
N PHE A 68 -12.00 -0.88 -7.20
CA PHE A 68 -12.79 -1.51 -8.26
C PHE A 68 -13.47 -2.81 -7.78
N VAL A 69 -14.56 -3.21 -8.44
CA VAL A 69 -15.30 -4.44 -8.11
C VAL A 69 -14.38 -5.66 -8.13
N GLY A 70 -14.20 -6.31 -6.97
CA GLY A 70 -13.32 -7.46 -6.79
C GLY A 70 -11.95 -7.14 -6.17
N SER A 71 -11.65 -5.88 -5.82
CA SER A 71 -10.47 -5.51 -5.02
C SER A 71 -10.77 -5.53 -3.51
N ASN A 72 -10.84 -4.37 -2.87
CA ASN A 72 -11.04 -4.20 -1.43
C ASN A 72 -12.50 -3.79 -1.17
N ASN A 73 -13.19 -4.50 -0.28
CA ASN A 73 -14.54 -4.11 0.16
C ASN A 73 -14.53 -2.75 0.89
N ILE A 74 -13.45 -2.48 1.63
CA ILE A 74 -13.16 -1.20 2.28
C ILE A 74 -11.68 -0.93 2.02
N ASN A 75 -11.40 0.05 1.16
CA ASN A 75 -10.04 0.53 0.91
C ASN A 75 -9.59 1.45 2.05
N LEU A 76 -8.41 1.17 2.62
CA LEU A 76 -7.86 1.93 3.74
C LEU A 76 -7.26 3.28 3.30
N PHE A 77 -7.02 3.43 2.00
CA PHE A 77 -6.53 4.64 1.37
C PHE A 77 -7.46 5.05 0.23
N GLN A 78 -7.63 6.36 0.02
CA GLN A 78 -8.41 6.87 -1.12
C GLN A 78 -7.58 6.81 -2.42
N PRO A 79 -8.12 6.25 -3.51
CA PRO A 79 -7.44 6.16 -4.80
C PRO A 79 -7.57 7.49 -5.57
N ASN A 80 -6.86 8.52 -5.14
CA ASN A 80 -6.87 9.83 -5.80
C ASN A 80 -6.04 9.82 -7.09
N GLY A 81 -6.66 9.44 -8.21
CA GLY A 81 -6.01 9.33 -9.52
C GLY A 81 -6.30 7.97 -10.17
N GLN A 82 -5.43 7.55 -11.10
CA GLN A 82 -5.61 6.26 -11.78
C GLN A 82 -4.90 5.13 -11.02
N PHE A 83 -5.63 4.44 -10.14
CA PHE A 83 -5.13 3.31 -9.34
C PHE A 83 -5.42 1.93 -9.97
N GLY A 84 -5.90 1.93 -11.22
CA GLY A 84 -6.23 0.75 -11.99
C GLY A 84 -7.70 0.38 -11.85
N ASN A 85 -8.22 -0.39 -12.81
CA ASN A 85 -9.63 -0.75 -12.87
C ASN A 85 -9.83 -2.26 -13.03
N ARG A 86 -11.09 -2.67 -13.02
CA ARG A 86 -11.48 -4.08 -13.15
C ARG A 86 -11.09 -4.73 -14.48
N HIS A 87 -10.91 -3.96 -15.56
CA HIS A 87 -10.65 -4.50 -16.88
C HIS A 87 -9.31 -5.24 -16.94
N GLN A 88 -8.30 -4.71 -16.26
CA GLN A 88 -6.98 -5.37 -16.15
C GLN A 88 -6.66 -5.84 -14.73
N GLY A 89 -7.68 -5.93 -13.86
CA GLY A 89 -7.50 -6.32 -12.45
C GLY A 89 -6.52 -5.42 -11.70
N GLY A 90 -6.55 -4.11 -12.00
CA GLY A 90 -5.71 -3.11 -11.35
C GLY A 90 -4.29 -2.98 -11.89
N LYS A 91 -3.89 -3.77 -12.91
CA LYS A 91 -2.56 -3.70 -13.53
C LYS A 91 -2.35 -2.47 -14.41
N ASP A 92 -3.43 -1.79 -14.77
CA ASP A 92 -3.47 -0.56 -15.54
C ASP A 92 -3.41 0.70 -14.66
N HIS A 93 -2.93 0.56 -13.42
CA HIS A 93 -2.62 1.69 -12.56
C HIS A 93 -1.56 2.58 -13.20
N ALA A 94 -1.65 3.90 -12.97
CA ALA A 94 -0.63 4.84 -13.43
C ALA A 94 0.68 4.69 -12.63
N SER A 95 1.71 5.42 -13.07
CA SER A 95 2.96 5.51 -12.33
C SER A 95 2.74 6.11 -10.94
N ALA A 96 3.54 5.71 -9.96
CA ALA A 96 3.46 6.21 -8.58
C ALA A 96 3.90 7.67 -8.40
N ARG A 97 4.33 8.35 -9.46
CA ARG A 97 4.94 9.69 -9.46
C ARG A 97 3.94 10.83 -9.56
#